data_AF-A0A0M1LKD6-F1
#
_entry.id   AF-A0A0M1LKD6-F1
#
_cell.length_a   1.000
_cell.length_b   1.000
_cell.length_c   1.000
_cell.angle_alpha   90.00
_cell.angle_beta   90.00
_cell.angle_gamma   90.00
#
_symmetry.space_group_name_H-M   'P 1'
#
loop_
_entity.id
_entity.type
_entity.pdbx_description
1 polymer ?
#
loop_
_entity_poly.entity_id
_entity_poly.type
_entity_poly.pdbx_seq_one_letter_code
_entity_poly.pdbx_strand_id
1 'polypeptide(L)'
;MPEKELHIYIDKLLDLSGINIDMKTNPKLILEVLKEDMLLSEFEPVKVILKESLEEPVSLKPMFEKTIKSIVTKQPAIYEFLTEAIESNLFTKVKEEKSKNEILRSIHHAYILNEITKEIVKNIDFVFEIQEYLLKQRSKYGIGTNFVDALDSLKKLYNGSMFEPTKIVGMDMVYRSRALVRRRGIINEYDVQAQIDGLKLNILEAAVTDKNSGYIDNAIVGAVLSAIPPDTVSLTDDENKVMLFHLSSKWVSLYETWNLAFVIGNLAYLPVLIPKLLIPSVIGAEHNEYLITRSAALWLSTLFHQFAVLNKRENIPLKNSKELAMLWGKVNLKYAEELAKEEAGKELSDFNDVLKITLGDIMEKMKHSITSVPLSKDEAERLTRIYS
;
A
#
# COMPACT_ATOMS: atom_id res chain seq x y z
N MET A 1 2.16 -4.95 -28.16
CA MET A 1 1.16 -6.03 -28.04
C MET A 1 -0.23 -5.44 -28.26
N PRO A 2 -1.19 -6.12 -28.92
CA PRO A 2 -2.49 -5.52 -29.19
C PRO A 2 -3.32 -5.40 -27.90
N GLU A 3 -3.80 -4.19 -27.55
CA GLU A 3 -4.66 -3.92 -26.37
C GLU A 3 -5.83 -4.92 -26.21
N LYS A 4 -6.33 -5.48 -27.32
CA LYS A 4 -7.48 -6.40 -27.35
C LYS A 4 -7.29 -7.69 -26.56
N GLU A 5 -6.08 -8.22 -26.42
CA GLU A 5 -5.85 -9.51 -25.75
C GLU A 5 -5.90 -9.40 -24.22
N LEU A 6 -5.53 -8.26 -23.65
CA LEU A 6 -5.57 -8.03 -22.20
C LEU A 6 -6.99 -7.82 -21.68
N HIS A 7 -7.87 -7.21 -22.48
CA HIS A 7 -9.28 -7.06 -22.12
C HIS A 7 -9.94 -8.42 -21.82
N ILE A 8 -9.59 -9.48 -22.57
CA ILE A 8 -10.18 -10.82 -22.40
C ILE A 8 -9.92 -11.39 -20.99
N TYR A 9 -8.70 -11.28 -20.48
CA TYR A 9 -8.36 -11.83 -19.16
C TYR A 9 -8.89 -10.99 -18.01
N ILE A 10 -8.96 -9.67 -18.18
CA ILE A 10 -9.62 -8.78 -17.22
C ILE A 10 -11.12 -9.11 -17.14
N ASP A 11 -11.80 -9.20 -18.29
CA ASP A 11 -13.23 -9.52 -18.35
C ASP A 11 -13.52 -10.88 -17.70
N LYS A 12 -12.67 -11.88 -17.99
CA LYS A 12 -12.78 -13.20 -17.37
C LYS A 12 -12.57 -13.16 -15.84
N LEU A 13 -11.65 -12.33 -15.33
CA LEU A 13 -11.49 -12.15 -13.89
C LEU A 13 -12.74 -11.50 -13.25
N LEU A 14 -13.30 -10.47 -13.90
CA LEU A 14 -14.52 -9.80 -13.43
C LEU A 14 -15.69 -10.79 -13.40
N ASP A 15 -15.86 -11.61 -14.44
CA ASP A 15 -16.87 -12.65 -14.51
C ASP A 15 -16.71 -13.73 -13.42
N LEU A 16 -15.47 -14.19 -13.19
CA LEU A 16 -15.18 -15.16 -12.13
C LEU A 16 -15.47 -14.60 -10.74
N SER A 17 -15.27 -13.29 -10.56
CA SER A 17 -15.49 -12.58 -9.30
C SER A 17 -16.95 -12.13 -9.11
N GLY A 18 -17.78 -12.22 -10.15
CA GLY A 18 -19.16 -11.72 -10.14
C GLY A 18 -19.25 -10.19 -10.13
N ILE A 19 -18.22 -9.51 -10.66
CA ILE A 19 -18.15 -8.05 -10.71
C ILE A 19 -18.75 -7.57 -12.03
N ASN A 20 -19.74 -6.68 -11.95
CA ASN A 20 -20.29 -5.98 -13.10
C ASN A 20 -19.75 -4.54 -13.12
N ILE A 21 -19.10 -4.12 -14.21
CA ILE A 21 -18.52 -2.77 -14.34
C ILE A 21 -19.56 -1.64 -14.29
N ASP A 22 -20.82 -1.93 -14.63
CA ASP A 22 -21.91 -0.96 -14.61
C ASP A 22 -22.62 -0.88 -13.24
N MET A 23 -22.06 -1.53 -12.20
CA MET A 23 -22.61 -1.42 -10.85
C MET A 23 -22.51 0.00 -10.29
N LYS A 24 -23.32 0.28 -9.29
CA LYS A 24 -23.35 1.56 -8.58
C LYS A 24 -22.91 1.38 -7.13
N THR A 25 -22.51 2.47 -6.50
CA THR A 25 -22.37 2.53 -5.06
C THR A 25 -23.71 2.25 -4.38
N ASN A 26 -23.65 1.78 -3.14
CA ASN A 26 -24.78 1.63 -2.24
C ASN A 26 -24.54 2.57 -1.05
N PRO A 27 -25.33 3.65 -0.89
CA PRO A 27 -25.14 4.62 0.18
C PRO A 27 -25.10 4.01 1.59
N LYS A 28 -25.94 2.99 1.84
CA LYS A 28 -25.94 2.27 3.12
C LYS A 28 -24.62 1.54 3.36
N LEU A 29 -24.12 0.86 2.33
CA LEU A 29 -22.84 0.14 2.43
C LEU A 29 -21.66 1.10 2.56
N ILE A 30 -21.68 2.27 1.89
CA ILE A 30 -20.67 3.32 2.09
C ILE A 30 -20.65 3.75 3.55
N LEU A 31 -21.82 4.04 4.13
CA LEU A 31 -21.92 4.45 5.53
C LEU A 31 -21.43 3.35 6.49
N GLU A 32 -21.77 2.09 6.21
CA GLU A 32 -21.28 0.94 6.97
C GLU A 32 -19.74 0.82 6.91
N VAL A 33 -19.14 0.93 5.72
CA VAL A 33 -17.67 0.91 5.55
C VAL A 33 -17.01 2.08 6.29
N LEU A 34 -17.55 3.29 6.17
CA LEU A 34 -17.04 4.46 6.89
C LEU A 34 -17.11 4.27 8.40
N LYS A 35 -18.20 3.68 8.91
CA LYS A 35 -18.42 3.49 10.34
C LYS A 35 -17.59 2.36 10.93
N GLU A 36 -17.51 1.23 10.25
CA GLU A 36 -16.99 -0.03 10.83
C GLU A 36 -15.56 -0.34 10.39
N ASP A 37 -15.20 -0.04 9.15
CA ASP A 37 -13.88 -0.39 8.59
C ASP A 37 -12.90 0.78 8.73
N MET A 38 -13.38 2.01 8.51
CA MET A 38 -12.52 3.19 8.42
C MET A 38 -12.60 4.13 9.63
N LEU A 39 -13.65 4.01 10.45
CA LEU A 39 -13.98 4.88 11.60
C LEU A 39 -14.12 6.39 11.23
N LEU A 40 -14.50 6.67 9.98
CA LEU A 40 -14.61 8.01 9.40
C LEU A 40 -16.04 8.56 9.32
N SER A 41 -17.06 7.84 9.82
CA SER A 41 -18.47 8.27 9.69
C SER A 41 -18.77 9.65 10.30
N GLU A 42 -18.04 10.03 11.35
CA GLU A 42 -18.21 11.33 12.04
C GLU A 42 -17.24 12.40 11.55
N PHE A 43 -16.39 12.11 10.56
CA PHE A 43 -15.42 13.07 10.04
C PHE A 43 -16.03 13.90 8.91
N GLU A 44 -16.41 15.14 9.23
CA GLU A 44 -17.13 16.04 8.31
C GLU A 44 -16.45 16.21 6.94
N PRO A 45 -15.12 16.43 6.85
CA PRO A 45 -14.45 16.55 5.56
C PRO A 45 -14.67 15.33 4.63
N VAL A 46 -14.71 14.11 5.16
CA VAL A 46 -14.99 12.91 4.35
C VAL A 46 -16.45 12.83 3.92
N LYS A 47 -17.39 13.29 4.75
CA LYS A 47 -18.81 13.39 4.35
C LYS A 47 -19.01 14.40 3.22
N VAL A 48 -18.26 15.51 3.23
CA VAL A 48 -18.28 16.49 2.14
C VAL A 48 -17.73 15.87 0.85
N ILE A 49 -16.60 15.16 0.91
CA ILE A 49 -16.01 14.49 -0.26
C ILE A 49 -16.98 13.46 -0.87
N LEU A 50 -17.69 12.72 -0.02
CA LEU A 50 -18.56 11.62 -0.43
C LEU A 50 -20.05 11.99 -0.53
N LYS A 51 -20.40 13.29 -0.45
CA LYS A 51 -21.78 13.77 -0.29
C LYS A 51 -22.76 13.09 -1.24
N GLU A 52 -22.47 13.12 -2.54
CA GLU A 52 -23.34 12.52 -3.57
C GLU A 52 -23.54 11.01 -3.33
N SER A 53 -22.45 10.28 -3.09
CA SER A 53 -22.49 8.82 -2.88
C SER A 53 -23.12 8.38 -1.54
N LEU A 54 -23.24 9.30 -0.58
CA LEU A 54 -23.94 9.10 0.69
C LEU A 54 -25.45 9.38 0.57
N GLU A 55 -25.85 10.18 -0.42
CA GLU A 55 -27.26 10.54 -0.67
C GLU A 55 -27.90 9.57 -1.68
N GLU A 56 -27.19 9.21 -2.75
CA GLU A 56 -27.72 8.35 -3.82
C GLU A 56 -26.67 7.41 -4.47
N PRO A 57 -27.12 6.33 -5.15
CA PRO A 57 -26.23 5.44 -5.90
C PRO A 57 -25.51 6.13 -7.07
N VAL A 58 -24.17 6.20 -7.00
CA VAL A 58 -23.27 6.76 -8.03
C VAL A 58 -22.66 5.64 -8.86
N SER A 59 -22.44 5.86 -10.17
CA SER A 59 -21.82 4.87 -11.05
C SER A 59 -20.37 4.56 -10.66
N LEU A 60 -20.03 3.27 -10.53
CA LEU A 60 -18.64 2.82 -10.30
C LEU A 60 -17.87 2.61 -11.61
N LYS A 61 -18.55 2.65 -12.77
CA LYS A 61 -17.95 2.47 -14.10
C LYS A 61 -16.70 3.34 -14.34
N PRO A 62 -16.69 4.65 -14.00
CA PRO A 62 -15.50 5.48 -14.22
C PRO A 62 -14.26 5.01 -13.41
N MET A 63 -14.47 4.42 -12.23
CA MET A 63 -13.39 3.85 -11.43
C MET A 63 -12.83 2.59 -12.09
N PHE A 64 -13.71 1.69 -12.54
CA PHE A 64 -13.30 0.47 -13.24
C PHE A 64 -12.58 0.79 -14.56
N GLU A 65 -13.13 1.64 -15.41
CA GLU A 65 -12.53 1.99 -16.71
C GLU A 65 -11.14 2.61 -16.55
N LYS A 66 -10.95 3.51 -15.57
CA LYS A 66 -9.63 4.08 -15.27
C LYS A 66 -8.65 3.04 -14.75
N THR A 67 -9.10 2.13 -13.90
CA THR A 67 -8.27 1.04 -13.37
C THR A 67 -7.84 0.12 -14.51
N ILE A 68 -8.78 -0.34 -15.34
CA ILE A 68 -8.53 -1.21 -16.50
C ILE A 68 -7.58 -0.52 -17.49
N LYS A 69 -7.83 0.74 -17.84
CA LYS A 69 -6.94 1.51 -18.70
C LYS A 69 -5.52 1.58 -18.14
N SER A 70 -5.38 1.79 -16.83
CA SER A 70 -4.06 1.87 -16.18
C SER A 70 -3.35 0.52 -16.18
N ILE A 71 -4.07 -0.57 -15.93
CA ILE A 71 -3.51 -1.93 -16.07
C ILE A 71 -2.99 -2.14 -17.50
N VAL A 72 -3.81 -1.78 -18.50
CA VAL A 72 -3.49 -1.98 -19.92
C VAL A 72 -2.30 -1.16 -20.39
N THR A 73 -2.20 0.08 -19.93
CA THR A 73 -1.21 1.03 -20.46
C THR A 73 0.06 1.13 -19.64
N LYS A 74 0.02 0.75 -18.34
CA LYS A 74 1.13 0.94 -17.41
C LYS A 74 1.65 -0.34 -16.76
N GLN A 75 0.93 -1.47 -16.83
CA GLN A 75 1.23 -2.66 -16.01
C GLN A 75 1.32 -3.97 -16.82
N PRO A 76 2.38 -4.16 -17.63
CA PRO A 76 2.52 -5.36 -18.45
C PRO A 76 2.62 -6.66 -17.62
N ALA A 77 3.23 -6.62 -16.43
CA ALA A 77 3.31 -7.78 -15.54
C ALA A 77 1.93 -8.27 -15.04
N ILE A 78 0.92 -7.38 -14.91
CA ILE A 78 -0.45 -7.79 -14.55
C ILE A 78 -1.05 -8.65 -15.67
N TYR A 79 -0.78 -8.35 -16.94
CA TYR A 79 -1.28 -9.16 -18.06
C TYR A 79 -0.73 -10.58 -18.03
N GLU A 80 0.59 -10.73 -17.94
CA GLU A 80 1.25 -12.05 -17.88
C GLU A 80 0.73 -12.85 -16.69
N PHE A 81 0.65 -12.20 -15.52
CA PHE A 81 0.10 -12.82 -14.32
C PHE A 81 -1.35 -13.29 -14.53
N LEU A 82 -2.24 -12.43 -15.03
CA LEU A 82 -3.65 -12.78 -15.24
C LEU A 82 -3.81 -13.92 -16.25
N THR A 83 -3.03 -13.90 -17.32
CA THR A 83 -3.00 -14.94 -18.35
C THR A 83 -2.67 -16.29 -17.71
N GLU A 84 -1.52 -16.39 -17.05
CA GLU A 84 -1.04 -17.65 -16.46
C GLU A 84 -1.92 -18.12 -15.29
N ALA A 85 -2.42 -17.19 -14.46
CA ALA A 85 -3.29 -17.51 -13.33
C ALA A 85 -4.64 -18.08 -13.79
N ILE A 86 -5.21 -17.52 -14.86
CA ILE A 86 -6.49 -17.96 -15.42
C ILE A 86 -6.33 -19.29 -16.16
N GLU A 87 -5.28 -19.45 -16.97
CA GLU A 87 -5.00 -20.70 -17.68
C GLU A 87 -4.69 -21.86 -16.72
N SER A 88 -4.03 -21.55 -15.60
CA SER A 88 -3.74 -22.51 -14.53
C SER A 88 -4.92 -22.74 -13.57
N ASN A 89 -6.09 -22.15 -13.81
CA ASN A 89 -7.29 -22.25 -12.97
C ASN A 89 -7.06 -21.84 -11.50
N LEU A 90 -6.13 -20.90 -11.25
CA LEU A 90 -5.88 -20.38 -9.90
C LEU A 90 -7.04 -19.49 -9.43
N PHE A 91 -7.75 -18.86 -10.35
CA PHE A 91 -9.03 -18.20 -10.08
C PHE A 91 -10.19 -19.15 -10.37
N THR A 92 -11.10 -19.29 -9.40
CA THR A 92 -12.33 -20.06 -9.55
C THR A 92 -13.55 -19.18 -9.32
N LYS A 93 -14.65 -19.48 -10.02
CA LYS A 93 -15.90 -18.71 -9.89
C LYS A 93 -16.33 -18.62 -8.43
N VAL A 94 -16.57 -17.40 -7.96
CA VAL A 94 -17.04 -17.13 -6.59
C VAL A 94 -18.50 -17.54 -6.47
N LYS A 95 -18.77 -18.57 -5.67
CA LYS A 95 -20.12 -19.12 -5.46
C LYS A 95 -20.71 -18.71 -4.11
N GLU A 96 -19.87 -18.63 -3.09
CA GLU A 96 -20.27 -18.35 -1.71
C GLU A 96 -20.76 -16.92 -1.55
N GLU A 97 -21.95 -16.76 -0.98
CA GLU A 97 -22.58 -15.45 -0.79
C GLU A 97 -21.75 -14.52 0.09
N LYS A 98 -21.10 -15.09 1.11
CA LYS A 98 -20.18 -14.36 1.98
C LYS A 98 -19.02 -13.74 1.21
N SER A 99 -18.38 -14.50 0.32
CA SER A 99 -17.28 -14.00 -0.52
C SER A 99 -17.76 -12.93 -1.49
N LYS A 100 -18.96 -13.07 -2.07
CA LYS A 100 -19.55 -12.03 -2.93
C LYS A 100 -19.80 -10.74 -2.18
N ASN A 101 -20.36 -10.82 -0.97
CA ASN A 101 -20.60 -9.66 -0.11
C ASN A 101 -19.29 -8.98 0.28
N GLU A 102 -18.24 -9.75 0.55
CA GLU A 102 -16.92 -9.21 0.87
C GLU A 102 -16.27 -8.52 -0.34
N ILE A 103 -16.38 -9.09 -1.54
CA ILE A 103 -15.94 -8.45 -2.79
C ILE A 103 -16.70 -7.13 -3.00
N LEU A 104 -18.02 -7.14 -2.84
CA LEU A 104 -18.85 -5.93 -2.96
C LEU A 104 -18.42 -4.86 -1.95
N ARG A 105 -18.18 -5.23 -0.69
CA ARG A 105 -17.70 -4.32 0.35
C ARG A 105 -16.30 -3.79 0.03
N SER A 106 -15.40 -4.63 -0.48
CA SER A 106 -14.05 -4.23 -0.90
C SER A 106 -14.08 -3.23 -2.06
N ILE A 107 -15.02 -3.36 -3.01
CA ILE A 107 -15.21 -2.39 -4.10
C ILE A 107 -15.64 -1.02 -3.56
N HIS A 108 -16.56 -1.00 -2.58
CA HIS A 108 -16.98 0.25 -1.93
C HIS A 108 -15.85 0.85 -1.09
N HIS A 109 -15.07 0.01 -0.41
CA HIS A 109 -13.84 0.41 0.28
C HIS A 109 -12.86 1.05 -0.71
N ALA A 110 -12.64 0.45 -1.87
CA ALA A 110 -11.77 0.99 -2.92
C ALA A 110 -12.25 2.34 -3.43
N TYR A 111 -13.56 2.50 -3.65
CA TYR A 111 -14.16 3.77 -4.04
C TYR A 111 -13.87 4.87 -3.02
N ILE A 112 -14.19 4.63 -1.74
CA ILE A 112 -13.95 5.59 -0.65
C ILE A 112 -12.46 5.91 -0.52
N LEU A 113 -11.60 4.87 -0.52
CA LEU A 113 -10.16 5.01 -0.40
C LEU A 113 -9.59 5.86 -1.55
N ASN A 114 -10.09 5.68 -2.78
CA ASN A 114 -9.69 6.48 -3.93
C ASN A 114 -10.01 7.97 -3.75
N GLU A 115 -11.23 8.29 -3.31
CA GLU A 115 -11.65 9.68 -3.13
C GLU A 115 -10.83 10.39 -2.05
N ILE A 116 -10.62 9.72 -0.91
CA ILE A 116 -9.81 10.26 0.20
C ILE A 116 -8.33 10.38 -0.21
N THR A 117 -7.79 9.38 -0.94
CA THR A 117 -6.40 9.41 -1.39
C THR A 117 -6.13 10.60 -2.31
N LYS A 118 -7.05 10.90 -3.24
CA LYS A 118 -6.95 12.11 -4.09
C LYS A 118 -6.98 13.39 -3.25
N GLU A 119 -7.81 13.46 -2.22
CA GLU A 119 -7.86 14.61 -1.32
C GLU A 119 -6.55 14.81 -0.57
N ILE A 120 -5.97 13.74 -0.01
CA ILE A 120 -4.66 13.80 0.69
C ILE A 120 -3.56 14.33 -0.22
N VAL A 121 -3.53 13.91 -1.48
CA VAL A 121 -2.52 14.38 -2.44
C VAL A 121 -2.73 15.85 -2.76
N LYS A 122 -3.97 16.26 -3.03
CA LYS A 122 -4.26 17.61 -3.56
C LYS A 122 -4.46 18.69 -2.50
N ASN A 123 -4.65 18.36 -1.23
CA ASN A 123 -5.04 19.33 -0.20
C ASN A 123 -4.24 19.11 1.07
N ILE A 124 -3.30 20.02 1.34
CA ILE A 124 -2.38 19.87 2.47
C ILE A 124 -3.05 20.01 3.85
N ASP A 125 -4.10 20.83 3.96
CA ASP A 125 -4.80 21.00 5.23
C ASP A 125 -5.55 19.73 5.61
N PHE A 126 -6.19 19.09 4.63
CA PHE A 126 -6.86 17.79 4.80
C PHE A 126 -5.90 16.71 5.32
N VAL A 127 -4.62 16.73 4.93
CA VAL A 127 -3.59 15.79 5.41
C VAL A 127 -3.47 15.84 6.93
N PHE A 128 -3.42 17.03 7.51
CA PHE A 128 -3.31 17.19 8.96
C PHE A 128 -4.62 16.86 9.67
N GLU A 129 -5.75 17.30 9.14
CA GLU A 129 -7.08 17.04 9.72
C GLU A 129 -7.38 15.54 9.82
N ILE A 130 -7.18 14.79 8.73
CA ILE A 130 -7.47 13.36 8.72
C ILE A 130 -6.50 12.56 9.61
N GLN A 131 -5.23 12.96 9.66
CA GLN A 131 -4.26 12.34 10.57
C GLN A 131 -4.67 12.53 12.02
N GLU A 132 -4.97 13.76 12.43
CA GLU A 132 -5.39 14.04 13.81
C GLU A 132 -6.65 13.23 14.16
N TYR A 133 -7.64 13.24 13.28
CA TYR A 133 -8.89 12.52 13.49
C TYR A 133 -8.66 11.00 13.64
N LEU A 134 -7.92 10.37 12.73
CA LEU A 134 -7.70 8.92 12.75
C LEU A 134 -6.83 8.47 13.93
N LEU A 135 -5.81 9.26 14.30
CA LEU A 135 -5.02 8.99 15.51
C LEU A 135 -5.87 9.12 16.78
N LYS A 136 -6.82 10.06 16.81
CA LYS A 136 -7.80 10.16 17.90
C LYS A 136 -8.73 8.95 17.93
N GLN A 137 -9.21 8.45 16.79
CA GLN A 137 -10.02 7.21 16.75
C GLN A 137 -9.21 6.02 17.28
N ARG A 138 -7.97 5.86 16.84
CA ARG A 138 -7.05 4.83 17.34
C ARG A 138 -6.86 4.90 18.86
N SER A 139 -6.71 6.10 19.41
CA SER A 139 -6.53 6.29 20.86
C SER A 139 -7.70 5.80 21.72
N LYS A 140 -8.93 5.77 21.17
CA LYS A 140 -10.10 5.23 21.87
C LYS A 140 -9.98 3.73 22.17
N TYR A 141 -9.09 3.02 21.48
CA TYR A 141 -8.77 1.61 21.71
C TYR A 141 -7.56 1.41 22.65
N GLY A 142 -7.08 2.47 23.32
CA GLY A 142 -5.94 2.38 24.23
C GLY A 142 -4.58 2.29 23.52
N ILE A 143 -4.52 2.62 22.23
CA ILE A 143 -3.27 2.69 21.48
C ILE A 143 -2.72 4.12 21.57
N GLY A 144 -1.45 4.25 21.99
CA GLY A 144 -0.79 5.54 22.09
C GLY A 144 -0.80 6.33 20.76
N THR A 145 -0.75 7.65 20.88
CA THR A 145 -0.69 8.56 19.71
C THR A 145 0.74 9.00 19.39
N ASN A 146 1.64 8.98 20.36
CA ASN A 146 3.07 9.13 20.11
C ASN A 146 3.71 7.80 19.69
N PHE A 147 4.91 7.89 19.13
CA PHE A 147 5.62 6.79 18.51
C PHE A 147 5.85 5.58 19.44
N VAL A 148 6.47 5.81 20.61
CA VAL A 148 6.88 4.74 21.53
C VAL A 148 5.66 4.07 22.17
N ASP A 149 4.67 4.86 22.59
CA ASP A 149 3.45 4.32 23.20
C ASP A 149 2.60 3.56 22.18
N ALA A 150 2.53 4.04 20.93
CA ALA A 150 1.85 3.32 19.86
C ALA A 150 2.50 1.95 19.61
N LEU A 151 3.83 1.89 19.51
CA LEU A 151 4.56 0.65 19.31
C LEU A 151 4.32 -0.36 20.44
N ASP A 152 4.39 0.06 21.71
CA ASP A 152 4.18 -0.84 22.84
C ASP A 152 2.74 -1.37 22.89
N SER A 153 1.74 -0.49 22.72
CA SER A 153 0.33 -0.90 22.63
C SER A 153 0.09 -1.88 21.47
N LEU A 154 0.74 -1.64 20.32
CA LEU A 154 0.59 -2.48 19.14
C LEU A 154 1.31 -3.82 19.26
N LYS A 155 2.51 -3.86 19.84
CA LYS A 155 3.21 -5.13 20.13
C LYS A 155 2.32 -6.05 20.95
N LYS A 156 1.60 -5.49 21.94
CA LYS A 156 0.62 -6.25 22.75
C LYS A 156 -0.57 -6.73 21.92
N LEU A 157 -1.13 -5.87 21.06
CA LEU A 157 -2.24 -6.24 20.17
C LEU A 157 -1.89 -7.38 19.22
N TYR A 158 -0.65 -7.40 18.71
CA TYR A 158 -0.16 -8.40 17.76
C TYR A 158 0.63 -9.54 18.43
N ASN A 159 0.30 -9.87 19.69
CA ASN A 159 0.85 -11.02 20.42
C ASN A 159 2.40 -11.08 20.44
N GLY A 160 3.06 -9.93 20.48
CA GLY A 160 4.51 -9.81 20.49
C GLY A 160 5.18 -9.70 19.11
N SER A 161 4.46 -9.89 18.00
CA SER A 161 4.98 -9.61 16.65
C SER A 161 5.32 -8.13 16.52
N MET A 162 6.47 -7.84 15.90
CA MET A 162 6.94 -6.47 15.66
C MET A 162 6.76 -5.98 14.23
N PHE A 163 6.38 -6.84 13.28
CA PHE A 163 6.21 -6.45 11.88
C PHE A 163 5.06 -5.46 11.72
N GLU A 164 3.84 -5.83 12.12
CA GLU A 164 2.66 -4.96 12.00
C GLU A 164 2.79 -3.66 12.80
N PRO A 165 3.22 -3.67 14.09
CA PRO A 165 3.46 -2.44 14.84
C PRO A 165 4.45 -1.50 14.15
N THR A 166 5.59 -2.02 13.68
CA THR A 166 6.62 -1.21 13.02
C THR A 166 6.10 -0.61 11.72
N LYS A 167 5.35 -1.39 10.91
CA LYS A 167 4.73 -0.88 9.69
C LYS A 167 3.70 0.21 9.95
N ILE A 168 2.80 0.04 10.93
CA ILE A 168 1.76 1.03 11.24
C ILE A 168 2.41 2.34 11.70
N VAL A 169 3.28 2.27 12.70
CA VAL A 169 3.87 3.48 13.29
C VAL A 169 4.89 4.12 12.34
N GLY A 170 5.64 3.33 11.59
CA GLY A 170 6.54 3.83 10.54
C GLY A 170 5.78 4.60 9.46
N MET A 171 4.60 4.12 9.05
CA MET A 171 3.77 4.84 8.08
C MET A 171 3.18 6.13 8.65
N ASP A 172 2.83 6.21 9.94
CA ASP A 172 2.44 7.47 10.58
C ASP A 172 3.56 8.52 10.48
N MET A 173 4.80 8.10 10.71
CA MET A 173 5.97 8.97 10.62
C MET A 173 6.24 9.42 9.19
N VAL A 174 6.22 8.51 8.22
CA VAL A 174 6.41 8.84 6.80
C VAL A 174 5.33 9.82 6.34
N TYR A 175 4.07 9.55 6.67
CA TYR A 175 2.94 10.42 6.34
C TYR A 175 3.13 11.83 6.92
N ARG A 176 3.46 11.92 8.21
CA ARG A 176 3.70 13.20 8.89
C ARG A 176 4.91 13.95 8.34
N SER A 177 6.02 13.25 8.11
CA SER A 177 7.25 13.81 7.57
C SER A 177 6.99 14.47 6.21
N ARG A 178 6.31 13.77 5.31
CA ARG A 178 5.92 14.31 4.00
C ARG A 178 5.01 15.53 4.14
N ALA A 179 3.99 15.46 5.01
CA ALA A 179 3.11 16.60 5.29
C ALA A 179 3.88 17.85 5.75
N LEU A 180 4.87 17.69 6.62
CA LEU A 180 5.70 18.79 7.12
C LEU A 180 6.61 19.38 6.03
N VAL A 181 7.22 18.56 5.18
CA VAL A 181 8.01 19.03 4.03
C VAL A 181 7.14 19.83 3.07
N ARG A 182 5.95 19.32 2.72
CA ARG A 182 4.98 20.02 1.86
C ARG A 182 4.57 21.37 2.46
N ARG A 183 4.29 21.41 3.77
CA ARG A 183 3.84 22.65 4.46
C ARG A 183 4.95 23.69 4.56
N ARG A 184 6.20 23.24 4.72
CA ARG A 184 7.36 24.14 4.64
C ARG A 184 7.56 24.67 3.23
N GLY A 185 7.09 23.95 2.21
CA GLY A 185 7.21 24.32 0.80
C GLY A 185 8.63 24.25 0.23
N ILE A 186 9.57 23.73 1.02
CA ILE A 186 10.99 23.59 0.67
C ILE A 186 11.42 22.19 1.08
N ILE A 187 12.13 21.50 0.19
CA ILE A 187 12.79 20.22 0.45
C ILE A 187 14.31 20.42 0.38
N ASN A 188 15.03 20.04 1.42
CA ASN A 188 16.49 20.13 1.46
C ASN A 188 17.14 18.75 1.24
N GLU A 189 18.46 18.71 1.08
CA GLU A 189 19.21 17.47 0.83
C GLU A 189 18.99 16.40 1.91
N TYR A 190 18.86 16.80 3.17
CA TYR A 190 18.58 15.88 4.27
C TYR A 190 17.21 15.24 4.12
N ASP A 191 16.17 16.01 3.76
CA ASP A 191 14.83 15.46 3.52
C ASP A 191 14.83 14.49 2.33
N VAL A 192 15.52 14.85 1.24
CA VAL A 192 15.66 13.99 0.04
C VAL A 192 16.28 12.64 0.45
N GLN A 193 17.42 12.69 1.15
CA GLN A 193 18.12 11.49 1.58
C GLN A 193 17.25 10.64 2.54
N ALA A 194 16.55 11.27 3.48
CA ALA A 194 15.66 10.58 4.41
C ALA A 194 14.50 9.87 3.70
N GLN A 195 13.92 10.49 2.66
CA GLN A 195 12.87 9.84 1.85
C GLN A 195 13.41 8.64 1.07
N ILE A 196 14.60 8.78 0.47
CA ILE A 196 15.25 7.71 -0.30
C ILE A 196 15.60 6.53 0.62
N ASP A 197 16.25 6.78 1.76
CA ASP A 197 16.65 5.72 2.69
C ASP A 197 15.44 5.04 3.35
N GLY A 198 14.41 5.83 3.69
CA GLY A 198 13.15 5.29 4.21
C GLY A 198 12.47 4.34 3.21
N LEU A 199 12.47 4.70 1.92
CA LEU A 199 11.95 3.82 0.86
C LEU A 199 12.78 2.53 0.78
N LYS A 200 14.11 2.62 0.66
CA LYS A 200 15.00 1.45 0.57
C LYS A 200 14.79 0.47 1.73
N LEU A 201 14.73 0.99 2.97
CA LEU A 201 14.52 0.17 4.16
C LEU A 201 13.14 -0.50 4.13
N ASN A 202 12.09 0.21 3.72
CA ASN A 202 10.75 -0.36 3.62
C ASN A 202 10.69 -1.52 2.61
N ILE A 203 11.39 -1.39 1.49
CA ILE A 203 11.51 -2.42 0.45
C ILE A 203 12.27 -3.63 0.98
N LEU A 204 13.46 -3.40 1.57
CA LEU A 204 14.29 -4.47 2.12
C LEU A 204 13.56 -5.26 3.21
N GLU A 205 12.81 -4.59 4.08
CA GLU A 205 12.04 -5.26 5.14
C GLU A 205 11.02 -6.23 4.57
N ALA A 206 10.28 -5.80 3.53
CA ALA A 206 9.32 -6.66 2.85
C ALA A 206 10.00 -7.77 2.04
N ALA A 207 11.15 -7.50 1.40
CA ALA A 207 11.93 -8.51 0.69
C ALA A 207 12.45 -9.62 1.62
N VAL A 208 12.97 -9.26 2.80
CA VAL A 208 13.40 -10.23 3.81
C VAL A 208 12.19 -11.01 4.36
N THR A 209 11.04 -10.35 4.52
CA THR A 209 9.79 -11.01 4.92
C THR A 209 9.36 -12.05 3.88
N ASP A 210 9.36 -11.70 2.59
CA ASP A 210 9.09 -12.64 1.49
C ASP A 210 10.03 -13.83 1.52
N LYS A 211 11.34 -13.59 1.71
CA LYS A 211 12.35 -14.65 1.81
C LYS A 211 12.04 -15.60 2.97
N ASN A 212 11.72 -15.06 4.14
CA ASN A 212 11.40 -15.85 5.33
C ASN A 212 10.09 -16.66 5.16
N SER A 213 9.16 -16.15 4.36
CA SER A 213 7.92 -16.85 3.98
C SER A 213 8.08 -17.83 2.80
N GLY A 214 9.28 -17.90 2.20
CA GLY A 214 9.59 -18.81 1.08
C GLY A 214 9.28 -18.25 -0.31
N TYR A 215 8.96 -16.97 -0.44
CA TYR A 215 8.70 -16.28 -1.71
C TYR A 215 10.00 -15.71 -2.30
N ILE A 216 10.97 -16.58 -2.60
CA ILE A 216 12.35 -16.19 -2.96
C ILE A 216 12.41 -15.29 -4.21
N ASP A 217 11.67 -15.61 -5.26
CA ASP A 217 11.67 -14.81 -6.49
C ASP A 217 11.23 -13.37 -6.22
N ASN A 218 10.17 -13.19 -5.42
CA ASN A 218 9.69 -11.85 -5.05
C ASN A 218 10.64 -11.13 -4.09
N ALA A 219 11.35 -11.87 -3.22
CA ALA A 219 12.40 -11.30 -2.38
C ALA A 219 13.55 -10.73 -3.23
N ILE A 220 14.00 -11.45 -4.27
CA ILE A 220 15.05 -10.97 -5.19
C ILE A 220 14.60 -9.70 -5.91
N VAL A 221 13.35 -9.67 -6.38
CA VAL A 221 12.77 -8.45 -6.99
C VAL A 221 12.83 -7.26 -6.02
N GLY A 222 12.48 -7.46 -4.75
CA GLY A 222 12.59 -6.43 -3.73
C GLY A 222 14.05 -5.95 -3.54
N ALA A 223 15.02 -6.86 -3.56
CA ALA A 223 16.44 -6.49 -3.50
C ALA A 223 16.87 -5.61 -4.69
N VAL A 224 16.45 -5.94 -5.92
CA VAL A 224 16.70 -5.11 -7.11
C VAL A 224 16.07 -3.72 -6.95
N LEU A 225 14.78 -3.65 -6.61
CA LEU A 225 14.07 -2.38 -6.42
C LEU A 225 14.74 -1.50 -5.35
N SER A 226 15.21 -2.09 -4.26
CA SER A 226 15.89 -1.35 -3.18
C SER A 226 17.25 -0.76 -3.58
N ALA A 227 17.90 -1.35 -4.59
CA ALA A 227 19.20 -0.94 -5.06
C ALA A 227 19.13 0.18 -6.12
N ILE A 228 17.94 0.43 -6.67
CA ILE A 228 17.66 1.47 -7.67
C ILE A 228 16.73 2.51 -7.02
N PRO A 229 17.26 3.45 -6.22
CA PRO A 229 16.44 4.49 -5.60
C PRO A 229 15.98 5.54 -6.61
N PRO A 230 15.04 6.42 -6.21
CA PRO A 230 14.80 7.66 -6.94
C PRO A 230 16.08 8.47 -7.13
N ASP A 231 16.24 9.10 -8.30
CA ASP A 231 17.37 9.99 -8.58
C ASP A 231 17.37 11.21 -7.65
N THR A 232 16.18 11.74 -7.40
CA THR A 232 15.96 12.84 -6.47
C THR A 232 14.49 12.88 -6.03
N VAL A 233 14.20 13.76 -5.08
CA VAL A 233 12.85 14.09 -4.64
C VAL A 233 12.68 15.60 -4.74
N SER A 234 11.60 16.05 -5.37
CA SER A 234 11.28 17.48 -5.52
C SER A 234 9.86 17.78 -5.07
N LEU A 235 9.48 19.06 -5.09
CA LEU A 235 8.11 19.52 -4.87
C LEU A 235 7.57 20.11 -6.17
N THR A 236 6.26 20.00 -6.39
CA THR A 236 5.58 20.79 -7.42
C THR A 236 5.60 22.27 -7.08
N ASP A 237 5.43 23.13 -8.10
CA ASP A 237 5.43 24.57 -7.91
C ASP A 237 4.10 25.12 -7.39
N ASP A 238 3.02 24.33 -7.42
CA ASP A 238 1.71 24.74 -6.93
C ASP A 238 1.64 24.92 -5.40
N GLU A 239 0.50 25.40 -4.92
CA GLU A 239 0.25 25.71 -3.50
C GLU A 239 0.31 24.48 -2.59
N ASN A 240 0.02 23.29 -3.12
CA ASN A 240 -0.06 22.04 -2.36
C ASN A 240 1.27 21.29 -2.30
N LYS A 241 2.28 21.77 -3.04
CA LYS A 241 3.68 21.36 -2.97
C LYS A 241 3.82 19.83 -2.98
N VAL A 242 3.15 19.17 -3.92
CA VAL A 242 3.11 17.72 -4.01
C VAL A 242 4.53 17.18 -4.19
N MET A 243 4.88 16.14 -3.43
CA MET A 243 6.20 15.51 -3.53
C MET A 243 6.31 14.64 -4.77
N LEU A 244 7.35 14.87 -5.56
CA LEU A 244 7.67 14.12 -6.77
C LEU A 244 8.91 13.26 -6.53
N PHE A 245 8.83 11.97 -6.85
CA PHE A 245 9.91 11.00 -6.73
C PHE A 245 10.38 10.60 -8.12
N HIS A 246 11.58 11.02 -8.51
CA HIS A 246 12.06 10.83 -9.87
C HIS A 246 12.53 9.39 -10.09
N LEU A 247 11.64 8.56 -10.61
CA LEU A 247 11.80 7.13 -10.86
C LEU A 247 11.34 6.79 -12.27
N SER A 248 11.92 5.76 -12.88
CA SER A 248 11.47 5.29 -14.18
C SER A 248 10.07 4.67 -14.11
N SER A 249 9.35 4.69 -15.23
CA SER A 249 8.05 4.01 -15.35
C SER A 249 8.18 2.49 -15.18
N LYS A 250 9.32 1.90 -15.59
CA LYS A 250 9.62 0.48 -15.41
C LYS A 250 9.74 0.12 -13.93
N TRP A 251 10.49 0.92 -13.17
CA TRP A 251 10.61 0.75 -11.73
C TRP A 251 9.26 0.83 -11.04
N VAL A 252 8.44 1.85 -11.36
CA VAL A 252 7.12 2.05 -10.77
C VAL A 252 6.18 0.88 -11.07
N SER A 253 6.17 0.40 -12.31
CA SER A 253 5.36 -0.76 -12.68
C SER A 253 5.77 -2.02 -11.91
N LEU A 254 7.07 -2.33 -11.86
CA LEU A 254 7.58 -3.49 -11.11
C LEU A 254 7.31 -3.36 -9.61
N TYR A 255 7.46 -2.17 -9.05
CA TYR A 255 7.20 -1.92 -7.64
C TYR A 255 5.72 -2.14 -7.27
N GLU A 256 4.80 -1.74 -8.14
CA GLU A 256 3.35 -1.97 -7.97
C GLU A 256 3.03 -3.47 -7.91
N THR A 257 3.54 -4.25 -8.86
CA THR A 257 3.27 -5.70 -8.93
C THR A 257 4.05 -6.52 -7.92
N TRP A 258 5.25 -6.08 -7.54
CA TRP A 258 6.00 -6.64 -6.41
C TRP A 258 5.23 -6.49 -5.10
N ASN A 259 4.58 -5.33 -4.89
CA ASN A 259 3.73 -5.14 -3.72
C ASN A 259 2.45 -6.00 -3.77
N LEU A 260 1.86 -6.24 -4.94
CA LEU A 260 0.71 -7.15 -5.08
C LEU A 260 1.08 -8.57 -4.62
N ALA A 261 2.23 -9.07 -5.07
CA ALA A 261 2.79 -10.34 -4.65
C ALA A 261 2.97 -10.41 -3.12
N PHE A 262 3.63 -9.39 -2.56
CA PHE A 262 3.90 -9.30 -1.13
C PHE A 262 2.62 -9.32 -0.29
N VAL A 263 1.62 -8.50 -0.67
CA VAL A 263 0.34 -8.41 0.05
C VAL A 263 -0.41 -9.74 0.01
N ILE A 264 -0.50 -10.37 -1.16
CA ILE A 264 -1.21 -11.64 -1.35
C ILE A 264 -0.53 -12.78 -0.57
N GLY A 265 0.80 -12.81 -0.55
CA GLY A 265 1.57 -13.88 0.08
C GLY A 265 1.68 -13.77 1.59
N ASN A 266 1.82 -12.56 2.14
CA ASN A 266 2.24 -12.39 3.53
C ASN A 266 1.18 -11.80 4.45
N LEU A 267 0.12 -11.18 3.94
CA LEU A 267 -0.79 -10.38 4.76
C LEU A 267 -2.18 -11.00 4.88
N ALA A 268 -2.82 -10.72 6.01
CA ALA A 268 -4.24 -11.01 6.28
C ALA A 268 -5.11 -9.80 5.92
N TYR A 269 -6.44 -9.97 5.98
CA TYR A 269 -7.42 -8.91 5.71
C TYR A 269 -7.28 -8.30 4.31
N LEU A 270 -7.01 -9.16 3.33
CA LEU A 270 -6.79 -8.80 1.93
C LEU A 270 -7.86 -7.88 1.33
N PRO A 271 -9.16 -8.02 1.63
CA PRO A 271 -10.18 -7.11 1.10
C PRO A 271 -10.00 -5.63 1.50
N VAL A 272 -9.28 -5.35 2.59
CA VAL A 272 -8.93 -4.00 3.05
C VAL A 272 -7.57 -3.54 2.49
N LEU A 273 -6.64 -4.50 2.27
CA LEU A 273 -5.27 -4.18 1.86
C LEU A 273 -5.05 -4.17 0.34
N ILE A 274 -5.75 -4.98 -0.44
CA ILE A 274 -5.59 -5.00 -1.91
C ILE A 274 -6.01 -3.66 -2.56
N PRO A 275 -7.11 -3.00 -2.14
CA PRO A 275 -7.56 -1.75 -2.77
C PRO A 275 -6.48 -0.67 -2.90
N LYS A 276 -5.58 -0.52 -1.93
CA LYS A 276 -4.50 0.50 -1.95
C LYS A 276 -3.54 0.41 -3.13
N LEU A 277 -3.54 -0.72 -3.83
CA LEU A 277 -2.75 -0.98 -5.03
C LEU A 277 -3.58 -0.74 -6.29
N LEU A 278 -4.86 -1.13 -6.29
CA LEU A 278 -5.69 -1.14 -7.49
C LEU A 278 -6.54 0.11 -7.70
N ILE A 279 -6.66 1.02 -6.72
CA ILE A 279 -7.43 2.25 -6.91
C ILE A 279 -6.84 3.12 -8.04
N PRO A 280 -7.68 3.79 -8.87
CA PRO A 280 -7.21 4.55 -10.03
C PRO A 280 -6.15 5.60 -9.73
N SER A 281 -6.27 6.29 -8.58
CA SER A 281 -5.31 7.31 -8.17
C SER A 281 -3.91 6.75 -7.96
N VAL A 282 -3.77 5.46 -7.63
CA VAL A 282 -2.47 4.80 -7.41
C VAL A 282 -1.98 4.13 -8.68
N ILE A 283 -2.70 3.13 -9.19
CA ILE A 283 -2.24 2.33 -10.33
C ILE A 283 -2.13 3.16 -11.62
N GLY A 284 -2.90 4.24 -11.70
CA GLY A 284 -2.90 5.18 -12.82
C GLY A 284 -2.05 6.42 -12.61
N ALA A 285 -1.38 6.57 -11.46
CA ALA A 285 -0.54 7.75 -11.17
C ALA A 285 0.56 7.94 -12.21
N GLU A 286 0.97 9.18 -12.42
CA GLU A 286 2.22 9.45 -13.14
C GLU A 286 3.40 8.96 -12.30
N HIS A 287 4.45 8.47 -12.97
CA HIS A 287 5.57 7.79 -12.31
C HIS A 287 6.20 8.64 -11.19
N ASN A 288 6.31 9.95 -11.40
CA ASN A 288 6.84 10.87 -10.39
C ASN A 288 5.89 11.11 -9.19
N GLU A 289 4.58 11.01 -9.39
CA GLU A 289 3.56 11.19 -8.34
C GLU A 289 3.18 9.86 -7.67
N TYR A 290 3.58 8.73 -8.25
CA TYR A 290 3.17 7.41 -7.81
C TYR A 290 3.46 7.19 -6.32
N LEU A 291 4.69 7.48 -5.85
CA LEU A 291 5.06 7.19 -4.46
C LEU A 291 4.34 8.08 -3.43
N ILE A 292 3.97 9.32 -3.75
CA ILE A 292 3.18 10.14 -2.82
C ILE A 292 1.75 9.61 -2.72
N THR A 293 1.12 9.30 -3.86
CA THR A 293 -0.25 8.79 -3.89
C THR A 293 -0.35 7.39 -3.28
N ARG A 294 0.61 6.53 -3.61
CA ARG A 294 0.73 5.18 -3.04
C ARG A 294 0.94 5.20 -1.53
N SER A 295 1.73 6.15 -1.01
CA SER A 295 1.96 6.27 0.43
C SER A 295 0.74 6.74 1.20
N ALA A 296 -0.07 7.63 0.62
CA ALA A 296 -1.33 8.07 1.20
C ALA A 296 -2.31 6.89 1.34
N ALA A 297 -2.50 6.14 0.24
CA ALA A 297 -3.32 4.94 0.26
C ALA A 297 -2.77 3.86 1.21
N LEU A 298 -1.44 3.69 1.26
CA LEU A 298 -0.79 2.74 2.18
C LEU A 298 -1.06 3.09 3.64
N TRP A 299 -0.84 4.34 4.03
CA TRP A 299 -1.05 4.81 5.40
C TRP A 299 -2.50 4.58 5.84
N LEU A 300 -3.47 5.00 5.03
CA LEU A 300 -4.89 4.76 5.29
C LEU A 300 -5.19 3.27 5.46
N SER A 301 -4.75 2.42 4.53
CA SER A 301 -5.01 0.98 4.60
C SER A 301 -4.31 0.30 5.78
N THR A 302 -3.15 0.77 6.23
CA THR A 302 -2.53 0.24 7.47
C THR A 302 -3.38 0.53 8.71
N LEU A 303 -3.97 1.72 8.80
CA LEU A 303 -4.90 2.08 9.88
C LEU A 303 -6.22 1.32 9.77
N PHE A 304 -6.79 1.18 8.57
CA PHE A 304 -8.04 0.44 8.38
C PHE A 304 -7.88 -1.06 8.64
N HIS A 305 -6.73 -1.65 8.30
CA HIS A 305 -6.39 -3.00 8.71
C HIS A 305 -6.32 -3.10 10.24
N GLN A 306 -5.62 -2.17 10.91
CA GLN A 306 -5.59 -2.12 12.37
C GLN A 306 -7.00 -2.04 12.99
N PHE A 307 -7.89 -1.21 12.44
CA PHE A 307 -9.27 -1.11 12.91
C PHE A 307 -10.06 -2.39 12.65
N ALA A 308 -9.87 -3.06 11.52
CA ALA A 308 -10.48 -4.36 11.27
C ALA A 308 -10.07 -5.41 12.32
N VAL A 309 -8.78 -5.43 12.70
CA VAL A 309 -8.27 -6.30 13.78
C VAL A 309 -8.90 -5.96 15.12
N LEU A 310 -8.93 -4.67 15.49
CA LEU A 310 -9.51 -4.20 16.76
C LEU A 310 -11.01 -4.48 16.85
N ASN A 311 -11.73 -4.32 15.74
CA ASN A 311 -13.15 -4.62 15.63
C ASN A 311 -13.43 -6.12 15.46
N LYS A 312 -12.40 -6.97 15.51
CA LYS A 312 -12.51 -8.43 15.37
C LYS A 312 -13.26 -8.84 14.10
N ARG A 313 -13.07 -8.08 13.03
CA ARG A 313 -13.62 -8.42 11.73
C ARG A 313 -13.06 -9.78 11.32
N GLU A 314 -13.87 -10.58 10.66
CA GLU A 314 -13.41 -11.85 10.16
C GLU A 314 -12.39 -11.66 9.03
N ASN A 315 -11.27 -12.36 9.10
CA ASN A 315 -10.31 -12.45 8.01
C ASN A 315 -10.81 -13.46 6.97
N ILE A 316 -11.17 -12.99 5.78
CA ILE A 316 -11.59 -13.84 4.68
C ILE A 316 -10.36 -14.14 3.80
N PRO A 317 -9.85 -15.38 3.79
CA PRO A 317 -8.65 -15.72 3.04
C PRO A 317 -8.92 -15.75 1.53
N LEU A 318 -7.91 -15.36 0.75
CA LEU A 318 -7.91 -15.56 -0.69
C LEU A 318 -7.53 -17.01 -1.00
N LYS A 319 -8.38 -17.69 -1.77
CA LYS A 319 -8.10 -19.04 -2.23
C LYS A 319 -6.85 -19.04 -3.13
N ASN A 320 -6.01 -20.06 -2.97
CA ASN A 320 -4.74 -20.22 -3.71
C ASN A 320 -3.77 -19.03 -3.52
N SER A 321 -3.84 -18.30 -2.40
CA SER A 321 -3.00 -17.12 -2.16
C SER A 321 -1.51 -17.42 -2.29
N LYS A 322 -1.06 -18.58 -1.80
CA LYS A 322 0.34 -18.98 -1.89
C LYS A 322 0.78 -19.17 -3.35
N GLU A 323 -0.01 -19.90 -4.13
CA GLU A 323 0.25 -20.18 -5.54
C GLU A 323 0.22 -18.88 -6.36
N LEU A 324 -0.75 -18.00 -6.10
CA LEU A 324 -0.83 -16.67 -6.73
C LEU A 324 0.38 -15.81 -6.38
N ALA A 325 0.83 -15.79 -5.13
CA ALA A 325 2.02 -15.03 -4.72
C ALA A 325 3.30 -15.59 -5.38
N MET A 326 3.44 -16.91 -5.48
CA MET A 326 4.57 -17.54 -6.18
C MET A 326 4.55 -17.23 -7.68
N LEU A 327 3.38 -17.26 -8.32
CA LEU A 327 3.22 -16.90 -9.72
C LEU A 327 3.60 -15.44 -9.96
N TRP A 328 3.11 -14.53 -9.09
CA TRP A 328 3.52 -13.13 -9.12
C TRP A 328 5.04 -12.98 -9.03
N GLY A 329 5.69 -13.66 -8.07
CA GLY A 329 7.15 -13.62 -7.91
C GLY A 329 7.89 -14.01 -9.19
N LYS A 330 7.46 -15.08 -9.85
CA LYS A 330 8.05 -15.54 -11.13
C LYS A 330 7.91 -14.51 -12.24
N VAL A 331 6.71 -13.94 -12.41
CA VAL A 331 6.47 -12.90 -13.42
C VAL A 331 7.33 -11.69 -13.12
N ASN A 332 7.28 -11.18 -11.89
CA ASN A 332 8.06 -10.02 -11.46
C ASN A 332 9.57 -10.22 -11.65
N LEU A 333 10.10 -11.43 -11.45
CA LEU A 333 11.53 -11.71 -11.59
C LEU A 333 12.04 -11.45 -13.02
N LYS A 334 11.23 -11.71 -14.05
CA LYS A 334 11.57 -11.39 -15.45
C LYS A 334 11.78 -9.88 -15.64
N TYR A 335 10.83 -9.08 -15.14
CA TYR A 335 10.89 -7.62 -15.22
C TYR A 335 12.01 -7.04 -14.34
N ALA A 336 12.32 -7.69 -13.22
CA ALA A 336 13.45 -7.32 -12.36
C ALA A 336 14.80 -7.57 -13.05
N GLU A 337 14.93 -8.63 -13.85
CA GLU A 337 16.14 -8.90 -14.63
C GLU A 337 16.39 -7.81 -15.67
N GLU A 338 15.35 -7.40 -16.41
CA GLU A 338 15.44 -6.30 -17.36
C GLU A 338 15.81 -4.98 -16.67
N LEU A 339 15.14 -4.65 -15.56
CA LEU A 339 15.41 -3.43 -14.80
C LEU A 339 16.84 -3.41 -14.24
N ALA A 340 17.31 -4.54 -13.69
CA ALA A 340 18.66 -4.66 -13.16
C ALA A 340 19.73 -4.42 -14.22
N LYS A 341 19.55 -4.99 -15.42
CA LYS A 341 20.49 -4.82 -16.53
C LYS A 341 20.49 -3.40 -17.07
N GLU A 342 19.31 -2.83 -17.29
CA GLU A 342 19.17 -1.54 -17.96
C GLU A 342 19.47 -0.34 -17.05
N GLU A 343 19.04 -0.39 -15.78
CA GLU A 343 19.13 0.76 -14.87
C GLU A 343 20.24 0.63 -13.83
N ALA A 344 20.66 -0.59 -13.49
CA ALA A 344 21.76 -0.81 -12.54
C ALA A 344 23.05 -1.35 -13.19
N GLY A 345 23.00 -1.78 -14.46
CA GLY A 345 24.13 -2.42 -15.14
C GLY A 345 24.59 -3.71 -14.44
N LYS A 346 23.66 -4.46 -13.84
CA LYS A 346 23.91 -5.63 -13.00
C LYS A 346 23.07 -6.83 -13.41
N GLU A 347 23.55 -8.01 -13.07
CA GLU A 347 22.81 -9.27 -13.20
C GLU A 347 22.05 -9.58 -11.89
N LEU A 348 20.99 -10.39 -11.96
CA LEU A 348 20.20 -10.76 -10.77
C LEU A 348 21.06 -11.37 -9.64
N SER A 349 22.12 -12.11 -10.00
CA SER A 349 23.05 -12.71 -9.04
C SER A 349 23.75 -11.71 -8.15
N ASP A 350 23.93 -10.46 -8.61
CA ASP A 350 24.62 -9.39 -7.88
C ASP A 350 23.81 -8.90 -6.66
N PHE A 351 22.52 -9.25 -6.60
CA PHE A 351 21.62 -8.84 -5.53
C PHE A 351 21.42 -9.92 -4.46
N ASN A 352 21.98 -11.12 -4.63
CA ASN A 352 21.88 -12.20 -3.65
C ASN A 352 22.44 -11.82 -2.27
N ASP A 353 23.51 -11.01 -2.27
CA ASP A 353 24.15 -10.54 -1.04
C ASP A 353 23.29 -9.53 -0.27
N VAL A 354 22.46 -8.76 -0.97
CA VAL A 354 21.50 -7.82 -0.35
C VAL A 354 20.52 -8.58 0.54
N LEU A 355 20.12 -9.78 0.14
CA LEU A 355 19.22 -10.65 0.91
C LEU A 355 19.89 -11.39 2.08
N LYS A 356 21.20 -11.22 2.30
CA LYS A 356 21.88 -11.73 3.51
C LYS A 356 21.54 -10.89 4.74
N ILE A 357 21.01 -9.68 4.55
CA ILE A 357 20.53 -8.84 5.63
C ILE A 357 19.37 -9.52 6.37
N THR A 358 19.37 -9.44 7.69
CA THR A 358 18.30 -9.98 8.54
C THR A 358 17.28 -8.90 8.90
N LEU A 359 16.09 -9.30 9.36
CA LEU A 359 15.12 -8.35 9.93
C LEU A 359 15.73 -7.59 11.11
N GLY A 360 16.57 -8.24 11.92
CA GLY A 360 17.27 -7.58 13.03
C GLY A 360 18.18 -6.43 12.55
N ASP A 361 18.95 -6.66 11.48
CA ASP A 361 19.82 -5.62 10.90
C ASP A 361 19.02 -4.42 10.37
N ILE A 362 17.87 -4.69 9.74
CA ILE A 362 16.97 -3.65 9.24
C ILE A 362 16.35 -2.89 10.41
N MET A 363 15.89 -3.59 11.44
CA MET A 363 15.29 -2.98 12.63
C MET A 363 16.29 -2.11 13.38
N GLU A 364 17.57 -2.48 13.45
CA GLU A 364 18.61 -1.63 14.05
C GLU A 364 18.89 -0.38 13.20
N LYS A 365 18.89 -0.52 11.86
CA LYS A 365 18.97 0.66 10.95
C LYS A 365 17.76 1.58 11.10
N MET A 366 16.56 1.02 11.21
CA MET A 366 15.33 1.77 11.47
C MET A 366 15.38 2.47 12.82
N LYS A 367 15.87 1.80 13.87
CA LYS A 367 16.07 2.41 15.19
C LYS A 367 16.96 3.65 15.08
N HIS A 368 18.06 3.59 14.34
CA HIS A 368 18.92 4.75 14.10
C HIS A 368 18.24 5.88 13.33
N SER A 369 17.44 5.56 12.29
CA SER A 369 16.69 6.59 11.55
C SER A 369 15.56 7.21 12.38
N ILE A 370 14.93 6.43 13.26
CA ILE A 370 13.88 6.87 14.20
C ILE A 370 14.46 7.69 15.36
N THR A 371 15.68 7.41 15.84
CA THR A 371 16.34 8.21 16.90
C THR A 371 16.77 9.61 16.45
N SER A 372 16.56 9.96 15.18
CA SER A 372 16.65 11.36 14.71
C SER A 372 15.44 12.20 15.14
N VAL A 373 14.36 11.56 15.61
CA VAL A 373 13.32 12.20 16.41
C VAL A 373 13.92 12.46 17.81
N PRO A 374 13.90 13.69 18.34
CA PRO A 374 14.39 13.95 19.68
C PRO A 374 13.51 13.22 20.70
N LEU A 375 13.97 12.04 21.13
CA LEU A 375 13.37 11.24 22.19
C LEU A 375 13.99 11.64 23.53
N SER A 376 13.17 11.69 24.57
CA SER A 376 13.67 11.72 25.95
C SER A 376 14.48 10.45 26.23
N LYS A 377 15.36 10.50 27.24
CA LYS A 377 16.14 9.34 27.69
C LYS A 377 15.24 8.14 28.02
N ASP A 378 14.10 8.40 28.68
CA ASP A 378 13.12 7.38 29.05
C ASP A 378 12.46 6.75 27.81
N GLU A 379 12.16 7.54 26.78
CA GLU A 379 11.62 7.04 25.51
C GLU A 379 12.63 6.18 24.75
N ALA A 380 13.91 6.56 24.74
CA ALA A 380 14.96 5.76 24.10
C ALA A 380 15.20 4.42 24.82
N GLU A 381 15.18 4.41 26.16
CA GLU A 381 15.29 3.19 26.96
C GLU A 381 14.06 2.28 26.80
N ARG A 382 12.86 2.85 26.70
CA ARG A 382 11.63 2.11 26.38
C ARG A 382 11.69 1.53 24.97
N LEU A 383 12.14 2.29 23.98
CA LEU A 383 12.27 1.82 22.61
C LEU A 383 13.20 0.61 22.49
N THR A 384 14.34 0.65 23.19
CA THR A 384 15.27 -0.48 23.23
C THR A 384 14.61 -1.74 23.82
N ARG A 385 13.80 -1.60 24.88
CA ARG A 385 13.04 -2.73 25.47
C ARG A 385 11.92 -3.27 24.58
N ILE A 386 11.36 -2.43 23.71
CA ILE A 386 10.30 -2.86 22.77
C ILE A 386 10.91 -3.74 21.68
N TYR A 387 12.13 -3.45 21.25
CA TYR A 387 12.81 -4.18 20.17
C TYR A 387 13.65 -5.38 20.62
N SER A 388 14.00 -5.46 21.91
CA SER A 388 14.46 -6.70 22.56
C SER A 388 13.30 -7.66 22.85
#